data_AF-A0A9E4I738-F1
#
_entry.id   AF-A0A9E4I738-F1
#
_cell.length_a   1.000
_cell.length_b   1.000
_cell.length_c   1.000
_cell.angle_alpha   90.00
_cell.angle_beta   90.00
_cell.angle_gamma   90.00
#
_symmetry.space_group_name_H-M   'P 1'
#
loop_
_entity.id
_entity.type
_entity.pdbx_description
1 polymer ?
#
loop_
_entity_poly.entity_id
_entity_poly.type
_entity_poly.pdbx_seq_one_letter_code
_entity_poly.pdbx_strand_id
1 'polypeptide(L)' 'MIGSLIYYTDTHAFFDHFHDEIEELREQYEDELGEPLRISGDLKNWLAWLEFEGLAYHMVNDDLGLGI' A
#
# COMPACT_ATOMS: atom_id res chain seq x y z
N MET A 1 4.48 -8.41 26.06
CA MET A 1 4.23 -7.13 25.37
C MET A 1 3.70 -7.44 23.99
N ILE A 2 2.52 -6.95 23.66
CA ILE A 2 1.86 -7.23 22.38
C ILE A 2 2.32 -6.16 21.38
N GLY A 3 3.53 -6.33 20.85
CA GLY A 3 4.06 -5.44 19.81
C GLY A 3 3.28 -5.52 18.50
N SER A 4 2.60 -6.65 18.26
CA SER A 4 1.74 -6.84 17.09
C SER A 4 0.50 -5.95 17.07
N LEU A 5 -0.11 -5.64 18.23
CA LEU A 5 -1.32 -4.81 18.29
C LEU A 5 -1.02 -3.32 18.04
N ILE A 6 0.18 -2.85 18.41
CA ILE A 6 0.59 -1.46 18.16
C ILE A 6 0.76 -1.26 16.66
N TYR A 7 1.50 -2.15 15.99
CA TYR A 7 1.62 -2.15 14.54
C TYR A 7 0.26 -2.25 13.86
N TYR A 8 -0.62 -3.16 14.30
CA TYR A 8 -1.94 -3.30 13.71
C TYR A 8 -2.81 -2.04 13.83
N THR A 9 -2.73 -1.36 14.98
CA THR A 9 -3.47 -0.10 15.21
C THR A 9 -2.89 1.03 14.38
N ASP A 10 -1.57 1.13 14.30
CA ASP A 10 -0.88 2.17 13.51
C ASP A 10 -1.05 1.93 12.01
N THR A 11 -1.03 0.67 11.55
CA THR A 11 -1.30 0.30 10.15
C THR A 11 -2.74 0.62 9.76
N HIS A 12 -3.71 0.40 10.66
CA HIS A 12 -5.09 0.81 10.41
C HIS A 12 -5.25 2.33 10.39
N ALA A 13 -4.57 3.06 11.29
CA ALA A 13 -4.61 4.52 11.30
C ALA A 13 -3.94 5.13 10.06
N PHE A 14 -2.84 4.51 9.60
CA PHE A 14 -2.17 4.84 8.35
C PHE A 14 -3.08 4.59 7.15
N PHE A 15 -3.68 3.39 7.07
CA PHE A 15 -4.66 3.06 6.03
C PHE A 15 -5.85 4.02 6.03
N ASP A 16 -6.40 4.37 7.19
CA ASP A 16 -7.53 5.30 7.29
C ASP A 16 -7.11 6.74 6.91
N HIS A 17 -5.84 7.11 7.09
CA HIS A 17 -5.33 8.42 6.70
C HIS A 17 -5.10 8.55 5.19
N PHE A 18 -4.54 7.52 4.57
CA PHE A 18 -4.19 7.48 3.14
C PHE A 18 -5.18 6.67 2.30
N HIS A 19 -6.37 6.40 2.84
CA HIS A 19 -7.37 5.52 2.25
C HIS A 19 -7.63 5.83 0.76
N ASP A 20 -7.81 7.10 0.43
CA ASP A 20 -8.18 7.51 -0.92
C ASP A 20 -7.02 7.28 -1.91
N GLU A 21 -5.79 7.57 -1.50
CA GLU A 21 -4.57 7.33 -2.30
C GLU A 21 -4.32 5.83 -2.50
N ILE A 22 -4.54 5.04 -1.45
CA ILE A 22 -4.42 3.59 -1.46
C ILE A 22 -5.46 2.97 -2.41
N GLU A 23 -6.70 3.46 -2.39
CA GLU A 23 -7.77 2.94 -3.26
C GLU A 23 -7.52 3.33 -4.72
N GLU A 24 -7.07 4.55 -5.00
CA GLU A 24 -6.71 5.00 -6.34
C GLU A 24 -5.52 4.19 -6.91
N LEU A 25 -4.54 3.87 -6.06
CA LEU A 25 -3.41 3.00 -6.43
C LEU A 25 -3.87 1.56 -6.65
N ARG A 26 -4.83 1.06 -5.86
CA ARG A 26 -5.44 -0.25 -6.09
C ARG A 26 -6.14 -0.31 -7.44
N GLU A 27 -6.95 0.70 -7.75
CA GLU A 27 -7.66 0.79 -9.03
C GLU A 27 -6.68 0.81 -10.22
N GLN A 28 -5.60 1.59 -10.13
CA GLN A 28 -4.54 1.57 -11.14
C GLN A 28 -3.91 0.19 -11.30
N TYR A 29 -3.56 -0.48 -10.21
CA TYR A 29 -2.99 -1.83 -10.26
C TYR A 29 -3.97 -2.86 -10.84
N GLU A 30 -5.26 -2.77 -10.52
CA GLU A 30 -6.30 -3.65 -11.08
C GLU A 30 -6.51 -3.40 -12.58
N ASP A 31 -6.45 -2.13 -13.01
CA ASP A 31 -6.51 -1.74 -14.42
C ASP A 31 -5.26 -2.21 -15.19
N GLU A 32 -4.07 -2.13 -14.59
CA GLU A 32 -2.81 -2.59 -15.18
C GLU A 32 -2.72 -4.12 -15.29
N LEU A 33 -3.15 -4.85 -14.24
CA LEU A 33 -3.20 -6.32 -14.28
C LEU A 33 -4.33 -6.83 -15.18
N GLY A 34 -5.40 -6.05 -15.35
CA GLY A 34 -6.62 -6.48 -16.02
C GLY A 34 -7.42 -7.53 -15.25
N GLU A 35 -7.08 -7.76 -13.98
CA GLU A 35 -7.78 -8.67 -13.06
C GLU A 35 -7.83 -8.08 -11.65
N PRO A 36 -8.92 -8.33 -10.89
CA PRO A 36 -9.05 -7.80 -9.53
C PRO A 36 -8.04 -8.44 -8.58
N LEU A 37 -7.49 -7.64 -7.68
CA LEU A 37 -6.48 -8.07 -6.73
C LEU A 37 -7.08 -9.08 -5.74
N ARG A 38 -6.62 -10.33 -5.82
CA ARG A 38 -7.03 -11.39 -4.89
C ARG A 38 -6.26 -11.31 -3.58
N ILE A 39 -6.73 -10.44 -2.70
CA ILE A 39 -6.15 -10.25 -1.37
C ILE A 39 -6.69 -11.32 -0.43
N SER A 40 -5.80 -12.11 0.17
CA SER A 40 -6.13 -13.15 1.15
C SER A 40 -5.55 -12.77 2.51
N GLY A 41 -6.41 -12.48 3.48
CA GLY A 41 -6.03 -12.05 4.83
C GLY A 41 -6.58 -10.67 5.18
N ASP A 42 -5.81 -9.89 5.95
CA ASP A 42 -6.20 -8.54 6.33
C ASP A 42 -5.92 -7.54 5.19
N LEU A 43 -7.03 -7.07 4.61
CA LEU A 43 -7.06 -6.13 3.51
C LEU A 43 -6.30 -4.84 3.83
N LYS A 44 -6.50 -4.27 5.02
CA LYS A 44 -5.90 -2.98 5.39
C LYS A 44 -4.40 -3.09 5.51
N ASN A 45 -3.92 -4.17 6.12
CA ASN A 45 -2.48 -4.41 6.24
C ASN A 45 -1.83 -4.68 4.88
N TRP A 46 -2.49 -5.44 4.00
CA TRP A 46 -1.95 -5.71 2.67
C TRP A 46 -1.87 -4.44 1.81
N LEU A 47 -2.93 -3.63 1.82
CA LEU A 47 -3.00 -2.38 1.05
C LEU A 47 -2.07 -1.30 1.61
N ALA A 48 -1.92 -1.19 2.93
CA ALA A 48 -0.95 -0.27 3.54
C ALA A 48 0.49 -0.61 3.15
N TRP A 49 0.82 -1.91 3.04
CA TRP A 49 2.14 -2.34 2.54
C TRP A 49 2.30 -2.07 1.04
N LEU A 50 1.26 -2.29 0.25
CA LEU A 50 1.26 -1.98 -1.18
C LEU A 50 1.57 -0.51 -1.43
N GLU A 51 0.89 0.39 -0.72
CA GLU A 51 1.10 1.83 -0.87
C GLU A 51 2.47 2.28 -0.36
N PHE A 52 2.94 1.74 0.77
CA PHE A 52 4.32 2.00 1.23
C PHE A 52 5.38 1.60 0.18
N GLU A 53 5.22 0.42 -0.45
CA GLU A 53 6.11 -0.04 -1.51
C GLU A 53 5.98 0.80 -2.79
N GLY A 54 4.75 1.15 -3.18
CA GLY A 54 4.48 2.01 -4.34
C GLY A 54 5.06 3.41 -4.17
N LEU A 55 4.90 4.01 -2.99
CA LEU A 55 5.46 5.31 -2.65
C LEU A 55 6.99 5.27 -2.65
N ALA A 56 7.59 4.21 -2.10
CA ALA A 56 9.04 4.01 -2.15
C ALA A 56 9.56 3.84 -3.59
N TYR A 57 8.84 3.09 -4.43
CA TYR A 57 9.16 2.93 -5.83
C TYR A 57 9.07 4.28 -6.58
N HIS A 58 7.99 5.02 -6.37
CA HIS A 58 7.78 6.32 -6.99
C HIS A 58 8.85 7.33 -6.56
N MET A 59 9.19 7.38 -5.26
CA MET A 59 10.28 8.21 -4.75
C MET A 59 11.63 7.82 -5.36
N VAL A 60 11.94 6.52 -5.48
CA VAL A 60 13.20 6.08 -6.11
C VAL A 60 13.23 6.43 -7.60
N ASN A 61 12.12 6.31 -8.30
CA ASN A 61 12.06 6.58 -9.74
C ASN A 61 12.06 8.09 -10.03
N ASP A 62 11.34 8.88 -9.24
CA ASP A 62 11.16 10.32 -9.45
C ASP A 62 12.28 11.17 -8.83
N ASP A 63 12.74 10.87 -7.60
CA ASP A 63 13.77 11.67 -6.91
C ASP A 63 15.21 11.18 -7.17
N LEU A 64 15.41 9.87 -7.37
CA LEU A 64 16.76 9.31 -7.55
C LEU A 64 17.11 8.98 -9.00
N GLY A 65 16.13 8.95 -9.92
CA GLY A 65 16.36 8.70 -11.35
C GLY A 65 17.02 7.34 -11.64
N LEU A 66 16.90 6.39 -10.70
CA LEU A 66 17.44 5.04 -10.83
C LEU A 66 16.36 4.14 -11.42
N GLY A 67 16.06 4.33 -12.70
CA GLY A 67 15.28 3.37 -13.47
C GLY A 67 16.01 2.02 -13.45
N ILE A 68 15.45 1.05 -12.74
CA ILE A 68 15.92 -0.34 -12.68
C ILE A 68 15.45 -1.10 -13.91
#